data_AF-A0A962FEI9-F1
#
_entry.id   AF-A0A962FEI9-F1
#
_cell.length_a   1.000
_cell.length_b   1.000
_cell.length_c   1.000
_cell.angle_alpha   90.00
_cell.angle_beta   90.00
_cell.angle_gamma   90.00
#
_symmetry.space_group_name_H-M   'P 1'
#
loop_
_entity.id
_entity.type
_entity.pdbx_description
1 polymer ?
#
loop_
_entity_poly.entity_id
_entity_poly.type
_entity_poly.pdbx_seq_one_letter_code
_entity_poly.pdbx_strand_id
1 'polypeptide(L)'
;MDDTIDIESRAKLGAAESAPATGAFHPEIQDSGRNAVFAALVKGDSDITGLVAYSIFKQNELDWLQDFRAAKGREPSEGEADSYIIGESTPRRLATYRHLADATLSGKGPDVANGGPSAPRAVALQQQPAKQSGGFGMSAVVYFILTLILLVAVYYSARYGVPKIGG
;
A
#
# COMPACT_ATOMS: atom_id res chain seq x y z
N MET A 1 -31.38 34.74 50.31
CA MET A 1 -31.48 34.67 48.84
C MET A 1 -30.30 35.48 48.33
N ASP A 2 -29.21 34.98 47.76
CA ASP A 2 -28.91 33.69 47.11
C ASP A 2 -27.37 33.58 46.96
N ASP A 3 -26.66 32.96 47.90
CA ASP A 3 -25.17 32.84 47.82
C ASP A 3 -24.67 31.37 47.82
N THR A 4 -25.56 30.38 47.73
CA THR A 4 -25.18 28.94 47.76
C THR A 4 -25.08 28.32 46.36
N ILE A 5 -25.50 29.02 45.30
CA ILE A 5 -25.65 28.44 43.94
C ILE A 5 -24.32 28.40 43.15
N ASP A 6 -23.25 29.05 43.61
CA ASP A 6 -22.02 29.20 42.80
C ASP A 6 -20.93 28.13 43.04
N ILE A 7 -21.06 27.28 44.05
CA ILE A 7 -20.06 26.21 44.32
C ILE A 7 -20.41 24.92 43.55
N GLU A 8 -21.70 24.62 43.35
CA GLU A 8 -22.11 23.40 42.63
C GLU A 8 -21.86 23.48 41.11
N SER A 9 -21.89 24.69 40.54
CA SER A 9 -21.67 24.89 39.10
C SER A 9 -20.22 24.63 38.68
N ARG A 10 -19.25 24.85 39.58
CA ARG A 10 -17.82 24.63 39.28
C ARG A 10 -17.37 23.17 39.43
N ALA A 11 -18.09 22.36 40.22
CA ALA A 11 -17.79 20.93 40.37
C ALA A 11 -18.22 20.09 39.14
N LYS A 12 -19.15 20.59 38.34
CA LYS A 12 -19.70 19.87 37.18
C LYS A 12 -18.92 20.05 35.86
N LEU A 13 -17.92 20.94 35.85
CA LEU A 13 -17.06 21.21 34.68
C LEU A 13 -15.76 20.38 34.64
N GLY A 14 -15.51 19.54 35.64
CA GLY A 14 -14.27 18.75 35.75
C GLY A 14 -14.38 17.25 35.42
N ALA A 15 -15.56 16.76 35.02
CA ALA A 15 -15.82 15.31 34.98
C ALA A 15 -16.58 14.80 33.74
N ALA A 16 -16.61 15.58 32.65
CA ALA A 16 -16.94 15.07 31.32
C ALA A 16 -15.62 14.87 30.56
N GLU A 17 -14.89 13.81 30.91
CA GLU A 17 -14.89 12.61 30.08
C GLU A 17 -13.73 12.69 29.08
N SER A 18 -12.54 12.40 29.61
CA SER A 18 -11.50 11.69 28.89
C SER A 18 -12.06 10.33 28.43
N ALA A 19 -12.93 10.37 27.42
CA ALA A 19 -13.25 9.23 26.60
C ALA A 19 -12.01 8.92 25.75
N PRO A 20 -11.60 7.64 25.60
CA PRO A 20 -10.71 7.31 24.50
C PRO A 20 -11.47 7.73 23.25
N ALA A 21 -10.90 8.64 22.46
CA ALA A 21 -11.35 8.87 21.10
C ALA A 21 -11.18 7.54 20.37
N THR A 22 -12.21 6.70 20.45
CA THR A 22 -12.44 5.57 19.56
C THR A 22 -12.23 6.12 18.17
N GLY A 23 -11.20 5.60 17.49
CA GLY A 23 -10.77 6.00 16.17
C GLY A 23 -11.91 5.88 15.16
N ALA A 24 -12.75 6.90 15.11
CA ALA A 24 -13.49 7.24 13.94
C ALA A 24 -12.44 7.67 12.93
N PHE A 25 -12.11 6.76 12.02
CA PHE A 25 -11.43 7.12 10.78
C PHE A 25 -12.18 8.33 10.23
N HIS A 26 -11.56 9.50 10.22
CA HIS A 26 -12.03 10.66 9.48
C HIS A 26 -11.39 10.58 8.09
N PRO A 27 -12.00 9.84 7.13
CA PRO A 27 -11.43 9.66 5.80
C PRO A 27 -11.28 11.00 5.06
N GLU A 28 -12.13 11.97 5.39
CA GLU A 28 -12.21 13.25 4.66
C GLU A 28 -10.94 14.10 4.79
N ILE A 29 -10.27 14.11 5.95
CA ILE A 29 -9.03 14.87 6.16
C ILE A 29 -7.86 14.16 5.46
N GLN A 30 -7.78 12.84 5.57
CA GLN A 30 -6.77 12.03 4.86
C GLN A 30 -6.93 12.12 3.33
N ASP A 31 -8.17 12.17 2.84
CA ASP A 31 -8.46 12.38 1.43
C ASP A 31 -8.11 13.80 0.99
N SER A 32 -8.37 14.81 1.82
CA SER A 32 -8.05 16.21 1.53
C SER A 32 -6.53 16.44 1.37
N GLY A 33 -5.72 15.88 2.27
CA GLY A 33 -4.26 15.96 2.19
C GLY A 33 -3.68 15.25 0.95
N ARG A 34 -4.17 14.04 0.66
CA ARG A 34 -3.75 13.28 -0.54
C ARG A 34 -4.16 13.95 -1.84
N ASN A 35 -5.36 14.52 -1.88
CA ASN A 35 -5.86 15.28 -3.02
C ASN A 35 -5.02 16.55 -3.25
N ALA A 36 -4.54 17.20 -2.19
CA ALA A 36 -3.62 18.33 -2.32
C ALA A 36 -2.28 17.94 -2.94
N VAL A 37 -1.70 16.79 -2.56
CA VAL A 37 -0.46 16.28 -3.17
C VAL A 37 -0.68 15.95 -4.66
N PHE A 38 -1.79 15.30 -5.00
CA PHE A 38 -2.14 15.02 -6.38
C PHE A 38 -2.24 16.32 -7.20
N ALA A 39 -2.98 17.31 -6.71
CA ALA A 39 -3.15 18.60 -7.38
C ALA A 39 -1.82 19.36 -7.53
N ALA A 40 -0.89 19.20 -6.58
CA ALA A 40 0.42 19.82 -6.64
C ALA A 40 1.38 19.10 -7.62
N LEU A 41 1.22 17.79 -7.81
CA LEU A 41 2.06 16.99 -8.71
C LEU A 41 1.54 16.94 -10.15
N VAL A 42 0.22 16.93 -10.36
CA VAL A 42 -0.42 16.66 -11.66
C VAL A 42 -1.07 17.92 -12.19
N LYS A 43 -0.56 18.44 -13.31
CA LYS A 43 -1.07 19.68 -13.93
C LYS A 43 -2.27 19.46 -14.86
N GLY A 44 -2.59 18.21 -15.17
CA GLY A 44 -3.71 17.80 -16.01
C GLY A 44 -3.56 16.36 -16.47
N ASP A 45 -4.60 15.83 -17.13
CA ASP A 45 -4.68 14.41 -17.48
C ASP A 45 -3.58 13.93 -18.46
N SER A 46 -2.98 14.86 -19.21
CA SER A 46 -1.86 14.60 -20.11
C SER A 46 -0.48 14.78 -19.46
N ASP A 47 -0.41 15.19 -18.18
CA ASP A 47 0.85 15.33 -17.44
C ASP A 47 1.34 13.96 -16.96
N ILE A 48 1.87 13.17 -17.90
CA ILE A 48 2.38 11.81 -17.64
C ILE A 48 3.48 11.84 -16.57
N THR A 49 4.38 12.82 -16.61
CA THR A 49 5.39 13.02 -15.57
C THR A 49 4.73 13.22 -14.20
N GLY A 50 3.70 14.06 -14.11
CA GLY A 50 2.95 14.28 -12.88
C GLY A 50 2.26 13.00 -12.37
N LEU A 51 1.63 12.23 -13.25
CA LEU A 51 0.97 10.98 -12.89
C LEU A 51 1.96 9.92 -12.39
N VAL A 52 3.12 9.83 -13.01
CA VAL A 52 4.21 8.96 -12.54
C VAL A 52 4.80 9.48 -11.23
N ALA A 53 4.97 10.80 -11.07
CA ALA A 53 5.43 11.38 -9.81
C ALA A 53 4.48 11.06 -8.65
N TYR A 54 3.17 11.11 -8.91
CA TYR A 54 2.16 10.73 -7.92
C TYR A 54 2.22 9.23 -7.57
N SER A 55 2.44 8.35 -8.55
CA SER A 55 2.59 6.92 -8.25
C SER A 55 3.83 6.62 -7.40
N ILE A 56 4.94 7.33 -7.62
CA ILE A 56 6.15 7.24 -6.79
C ILE A 56 5.87 7.74 -5.36
N PHE A 57 5.15 8.84 -5.20
CA PHE A 57 4.69 9.30 -3.88
C PHE A 57 3.86 8.22 -3.16
N LYS A 58 2.93 7.57 -3.86
CA LYS A 58 2.11 6.48 -3.28
C LYS A 58 2.94 5.26 -2.88
N GLN A 59 4.00 4.94 -3.63
CA GLN A 59 4.95 3.89 -3.23
C GLN A 59 5.66 4.27 -1.92
N ASN A 60 6.18 5.50 -1.82
CA ASN A 60 6.83 5.98 -0.60
C ASN A 60 5.87 5.98 0.61
N GLU A 61 4.59 6.30 0.41
CA GLU A 61 3.58 6.22 1.47
C GLU A 61 3.36 4.78 1.94
N LEU A 62 3.34 3.81 1.02
CA LEU A 62 3.22 2.39 1.38
C LEU A 62 4.44 1.89 2.16
N ASP A 63 5.64 2.30 1.76
CA ASP A 63 6.88 1.96 2.45
C ASP A 63 6.88 2.55 3.87
N TRP A 64 6.50 3.83 3.99
CA TRP A 64 6.35 4.48 5.28
C TRP A 64 5.32 3.76 6.17
N LEU A 65 4.16 3.34 5.63
CA LEU A 65 3.16 2.59 6.39
C LEU A 65 3.67 1.23 6.87
N GLN A 66 4.50 0.55 6.08
CA GLN A 66 5.12 -0.72 6.48
C GLN A 66 6.14 -0.49 7.60
N ASP A 67 7.03 0.48 7.43
CA ASP A 67 8.06 0.82 8.42
C ASP A 67 7.43 1.32 9.73
N PHE A 68 6.37 2.11 9.65
CA PHE A 68 5.63 2.58 10.82
C PHE A 68 5.03 1.42 11.60
N ARG A 69 4.33 0.51 10.92
CA ARG A 69 3.75 -0.69 11.55
C ARG A 69 4.81 -1.58 12.18
N ALA A 70 5.94 -1.78 11.50
CA ALA A 70 7.06 -2.54 12.04
C ALA A 70 7.65 -1.89 13.29
N ALA A 71 7.79 -0.57 13.30
CA ALA A 71 8.39 0.18 14.42
C ALA A 71 7.46 0.39 15.61
N LYS A 72 6.14 0.52 15.39
CA LYS A 72 5.17 0.88 16.42
C LYS A 72 4.19 -0.24 16.80
N GLY A 73 4.11 -1.30 16.00
CA GLY A 73 3.17 -2.41 16.22
C GLY A 73 1.69 -2.02 16.07
N ARG A 74 1.41 -0.87 15.44
CA ARG A 74 0.06 -0.35 15.19
C ARG A 74 0.03 0.47 13.90
N GLU A 75 -1.19 0.77 13.44
CA GLU A 75 -1.42 1.75 12.36
C GLU A 75 -1.11 3.17 12.83
N PRO A 76 -0.64 4.09 11.96
CA PRO A 76 -0.54 5.50 12.29
C PRO A 76 -1.91 6.10 12.62
N SER A 77 -1.91 7.03 13.56
CA SER A 77 -3.05 7.91 13.82
C SER A 77 -3.18 8.96 12.73
N GLU A 78 -4.33 9.64 12.69
CA GLU A 78 -4.61 10.69 11.72
C GLU A 78 -3.57 11.82 11.76
N GLY A 79 -3.22 12.34 12.95
CA GLY A 79 -2.20 13.38 13.07
C GLY A 79 -0.80 12.93 12.63
N GLU A 80 -0.48 11.64 12.75
CA GLU A 80 0.78 11.08 12.24
C GLU A 80 0.77 10.96 10.71
N ALA A 81 -0.35 10.55 10.13
CA ALA A 81 -0.55 10.53 8.68
C ALA A 81 -0.51 11.94 8.08
N ASP A 82 -1.18 12.91 8.71
CA ASP A 82 -1.14 14.31 8.28
C ASP A 82 0.28 14.88 8.36
N SER A 83 1.01 14.57 9.42
CA SER A 83 2.41 15.00 9.57
C SER A 83 3.29 14.43 8.46
N TYR A 84 3.07 13.17 8.06
CA TYR A 84 3.75 12.57 6.92
C TYR A 84 3.40 13.30 5.61
N ILE A 85 2.11 13.53 5.34
CA ILE A 85 1.65 14.23 4.15
C ILE A 85 2.27 15.64 4.10
N ILE A 86 2.23 16.40 5.19
CA ILE A 86 2.85 17.73 5.26
C ILE A 86 4.35 17.67 4.93
N GLY A 87 5.06 16.66 5.46
CA GLY A 87 6.48 16.44 5.21
C GLY A 87 6.79 16.15 3.73
N GLU A 88 5.98 15.32 3.08
CA GLU A 88 6.16 14.95 1.66
C GLU A 88 5.55 15.96 0.67
N SER A 89 4.69 16.87 1.14
CA SER A 89 4.06 17.92 0.32
C SER A 89 4.94 19.16 0.13
N THR A 90 6.15 19.19 0.69
CA THR A 90 7.02 20.37 0.55
C THR A 90 7.47 20.58 -0.90
N PRO A 91 7.70 21.83 -1.35
CA PRO A 91 8.10 22.10 -2.74
C PRO A 91 9.34 21.30 -3.20
N ARG A 92 10.29 21.09 -2.29
CA ARG A 92 11.49 20.29 -2.53
C ARG A 92 11.17 18.81 -2.78
N ARG A 93 10.28 18.22 -1.97
CA ARG A 93 9.86 16.82 -2.11
C ARG A 93 9.06 16.61 -3.38
N LEU A 94 8.11 17.50 -3.67
CA LEU A 94 7.34 17.47 -4.92
C LEU A 94 8.24 17.55 -6.16
N ALA A 95 9.23 18.44 -6.15
CA ALA A 95 10.21 18.55 -7.24
C ALA A 95 11.05 17.26 -7.38
N THR A 96 11.36 16.61 -6.27
CA THR A 96 12.10 15.33 -6.26
C THR A 96 11.28 14.22 -6.91
N TYR A 97 10.00 14.10 -6.58
CA TYR A 97 9.12 13.11 -7.22
C TYR A 97 8.98 13.36 -8.72
N ARG A 98 8.85 14.62 -9.15
CA ARG A 98 8.84 14.95 -10.58
C ARG A 98 10.15 14.61 -11.28
N HIS A 99 11.28 14.90 -10.65
CA HIS A 99 12.59 14.56 -11.20
C HIS A 99 12.79 13.04 -11.33
N LEU A 100 12.36 12.26 -10.32
CA LEU A 100 12.40 10.79 -10.39
C LEU A 100 11.48 10.24 -11.47
N ALA A 101 10.30 10.84 -11.65
CA ALA A 101 9.38 10.47 -12.71
C ALA A 101 9.98 10.73 -14.10
N ASP A 102 10.57 11.92 -14.33
CA ASP A 102 11.25 12.24 -15.58
C ASP A 102 12.43 11.29 -15.84
N ALA A 103 13.22 10.97 -14.81
CA ALA A 103 14.29 9.99 -14.92
C ALA A 103 13.74 8.61 -15.33
N THR A 104 12.66 8.15 -14.69
CA THR A 104 11.99 6.87 -14.99
C THR A 104 11.48 6.82 -16.43
N LEU A 105 10.81 7.88 -16.88
CA LEU A 105 10.28 8.00 -18.24
C LEU A 105 11.39 8.07 -19.30
N SER A 106 12.54 8.65 -18.95
CA SER A 106 13.73 8.71 -19.83
C SER A 106 14.54 7.41 -19.88
N GLY A 107 14.07 6.34 -19.21
CA GLY A 107 14.79 5.06 -19.11
C GLY A 107 16.00 5.08 -18.18
N LYS A 108 16.12 6.14 -17.35
CA LYS A 108 17.15 6.31 -16.31
C LYS A 108 16.56 6.19 -14.90
N GLY A 109 15.41 5.54 -14.79
CA GLY A 109 14.77 5.29 -13.51
C GLY A 109 15.70 4.48 -12.60
N PRO A 110 15.62 4.68 -11.27
CA PRO A 110 16.27 3.75 -10.35
C PRO A 110 15.79 2.33 -10.66
N ASP A 111 16.71 1.36 -10.68
CA ASP A 111 16.38 -0.06 -10.81
C ASP A 111 15.47 -0.44 -9.62
N VAL A 112 14.16 -0.34 -9.82
CA VAL A 112 13.17 -0.82 -8.86
C VAL A 112 13.25 -2.34 -8.88
N ALA A 113 14.06 -2.90 -7.98
CA ALA A 113 14.35 -4.33 -7.89
C ALA A 113 13.09 -5.20 -7.61
N ASN A 114 11.91 -4.62 -7.48
CA ASN A 114 10.65 -5.33 -7.24
C ASN A 114 9.51 -4.67 -8.02
N GLY A 115 8.91 -5.37 -9.01
CA GLY A 115 7.51 -5.09 -9.37
C GLY A 115 7.06 -5.09 -10.84
N GLY A 116 7.83 -5.54 -11.83
CA GLY A 116 7.32 -5.67 -13.20
C GLY A 116 8.10 -6.65 -14.08
N PRO A 117 7.46 -7.35 -15.03
CA PRO A 117 8.10 -8.38 -15.85
C PRO A 117 9.13 -7.75 -16.78
N SER A 118 10.36 -7.68 -16.31
CA SER A 118 11.51 -7.34 -17.13
C SER A 118 11.88 -8.56 -17.99
N ALA A 119 11.53 -8.52 -19.27
CA ALA A 119 12.23 -9.30 -20.29
C ALA A 119 12.29 -8.51 -21.62
N PRO A 120 13.34 -8.67 -22.43
CA PRO A 120 14.50 -9.54 -22.27
C PRO A 120 15.84 -8.77 -22.20
N ARG A 121 16.68 -9.18 -21.25
CA ARG A 121 18.11 -8.86 -21.21
C ARG A 121 18.82 -9.59 -22.35
N ALA A 122 18.71 -9.06 -23.56
CA ALA A 122 19.39 -9.56 -24.75
C ALA A 122 20.83 -9.02 -24.85
N VAL A 123 21.64 -9.13 -23.79
CA VAL A 123 23.11 -9.06 -23.84
C VAL A 123 23.66 -9.30 -22.43
N ALA A 124 23.97 -10.56 -22.11
CA ALA A 124 24.98 -10.93 -21.11
C ALA A 124 25.09 -12.46 -21.09
N LEU A 125 25.60 -13.03 -22.18
CA LEU A 125 26.14 -14.38 -22.14
C LEU A 125 27.62 -14.27 -21.73
N GLN A 126 27.90 -14.29 -20.42
CA GLN A 126 29.24 -14.64 -19.93
C GLN A 126 29.11 -15.35 -18.57
N GLN A 127 28.97 -16.67 -18.70
CA GLN A 127 29.40 -17.75 -17.82
C GLN A 127 30.05 -17.34 -16.48
N GLN A 128 29.56 -17.89 -15.36
CA GLN A 128 30.34 -18.84 -14.55
C GLN A 128 29.51 -19.53 -13.44
N PRO A 129 29.96 -20.70 -12.94
CA PRO A 129 29.12 -21.79 -12.46
C PRO A 129 28.97 -21.79 -10.94
N ALA A 130 27.79 -22.17 -10.44
CA ALA A 130 27.65 -22.62 -9.07
C ALA A 130 26.57 -23.70 -8.97
N LYS A 131 26.98 -24.83 -8.41
CA LYS A 131 26.22 -26.03 -8.10
C LYS A 131 24.80 -25.71 -7.61
N GLN A 132 23.79 -26.22 -8.32
CA GLN A 132 22.44 -26.35 -7.77
C GLN A 132 22.44 -27.49 -6.75
N SER A 133 22.55 -27.14 -5.47
CA SER A 133 22.18 -28.01 -4.38
C SER A 133 20.74 -27.71 -3.95
N GLY A 134 19.86 -28.68 -4.17
CA GLY A 134 18.70 -29.01 -3.32
C GLY A 134 17.71 -27.91 -2.96
N GLY A 135 16.58 -27.89 -3.65
CA GLY A 135 15.37 -27.18 -3.21
C GLY A 135 14.23 -27.44 -4.17
N PHE A 136 13.44 -28.48 -3.92
CA PHE A 136 12.26 -28.86 -4.68
C PHE A 136 11.12 -27.86 -4.43
N GLY A 137 11.22 -26.67 -5.02
CA GLY A 137 10.12 -25.71 -5.05
C GLY A 137 9.12 -26.14 -6.12
N MET A 138 8.01 -26.77 -5.71
CA MET A 138 6.89 -27.04 -6.63
C MET A 138 6.40 -25.72 -7.21
N SER A 139 6.71 -25.49 -8.49
CA SER A 139 6.33 -24.28 -9.22
C SER A 139 4.81 -24.07 -9.16
N ALA A 140 4.36 -22.81 -9.15
CA ALA A 140 2.95 -22.43 -9.20
C ALA A 140 2.15 -23.14 -10.32
N VAL A 141 2.84 -23.59 -11.36
CA VAL A 141 2.30 -24.41 -12.45
C VAL A 141 1.70 -25.73 -11.96
N VAL A 142 2.31 -26.39 -10.98
CA VAL A 142 1.80 -27.66 -10.43
C VAL A 142 0.47 -27.45 -9.72
N TYR A 143 0.38 -26.40 -8.90
CA TYR A 143 -0.88 -26.04 -8.24
C TYR A 143 -1.96 -25.70 -9.27
N PHE A 144 -1.61 -24.97 -10.33
CA PHE A 144 -2.55 -24.62 -11.40
C PHE A 144 -3.11 -25.87 -12.10
N ILE A 145 -2.24 -26.84 -12.42
CA ILE A 145 -2.64 -28.12 -13.02
C ILE A 145 -3.54 -28.90 -12.05
N LEU A 146 -3.19 -28.99 -10.77
CA LEU A 146 -3.99 -29.68 -9.76
C LEU A 146 -5.38 -29.04 -9.58
N THR A 147 -5.46 -27.71 -9.54
CA THR A 147 -6.75 -27.00 -9.47
C THR A 147 -7.60 -27.24 -10.72
N LEU A 148 -6.99 -27.29 -11.90
CA LEU A 148 -7.71 -27.58 -13.14
C LEU A 148 -8.31 -28.99 -13.12
N ILE A 149 -7.52 -29.98 -12.69
CA ILE A 149 -7.97 -31.38 -12.55
C ILE A 149 -9.13 -31.47 -11.54
N LEU A 150 -9.02 -30.77 -10.40
CA LEU A 150 -10.06 -30.78 -9.38
C LEU A 150 -11.36 -30.15 -9.89
N LEU A 151 -11.28 -29.02 -10.60
CA LEU A 151 -12.45 -28.37 -11.21
C LEU A 151 -13.14 -29.29 -12.23
N VAL A 152 -12.36 -29.97 -13.07
CA VAL A 152 -12.89 -30.95 -14.04
C VAL A 152 -13.56 -32.11 -13.31
N ALA A 153 -12.95 -32.67 -12.27
CA ALA A 153 -13.54 -33.76 -11.49
C ALA A 153 -14.86 -33.35 -10.81
N VAL A 154 -14.93 -32.15 -10.25
CA VAL A 154 -16.16 -31.59 -9.66
C VAL A 154 -17.24 -31.40 -10.74
N TYR A 155 -16.88 -30.83 -11.88
CA TYR A 155 -17.82 -30.64 -13.00
C TYR A 155 -18.38 -31.98 -13.50
N TYR A 156 -17.52 -32.97 -13.69
CA TYR A 156 -17.96 -34.31 -14.09
C TYR A 156 -18.83 -34.98 -13.03
N SER A 157 -18.49 -34.85 -11.75
CA SER A 157 -19.28 -35.42 -10.65
C SER A 157 -20.66 -34.76 -10.56
N ALA A 158 -20.74 -33.45 -10.77
CA ALA A 158 -22.00 -32.71 -10.77
C ALA A 158 -22.87 -33.04 -11.98
N ARG A 159 -22.26 -33.33 -13.14
CA ARG A 159 -22.98 -33.56 -14.39
C ARG A 159 -23.35 -35.02 -14.66
N TYR A 160 -22.54 -35.96 -14.20
CA TYR A 160 -22.70 -37.39 -14.50
C TYR A 160 -22.93 -38.27 -13.25
N GLY A 161 -22.92 -37.67 -12.05
CA GLY A 161 -22.99 -38.40 -10.79
C GLY A 161 -21.65 -39.05 -10.42
N VAL A 162 -21.42 -39.27 -9.13
CA VAL A 162 -20.16 -39.86 -8.62
C VAL A 162 -20.06 -41.31 -9.09
N PRO A 163 -19.01 -41.69 -9.84
CA PRO A 163 -18.79 -43.09 -10.18
C PRO A 163 -18.57 -43.88 -8.89
N LYS A 164 -19.39 -44.90 -8.64
CA LYS A 164 -19.14 -45.86 -7.56
C LYS A 164 -17.85 -46.60 -7.89
N ILE A 165 -16.77 -46.20 -7.24
CA ILE A 165 -15.52 -46.96 -7.25
C ILE A 165 -15.82 -48.20 -6.40
N GLY A 166 -16.12 -49.31 -7.06
CA GLY A 166 -16.36 -50.60 -6.43
C GLY A 166 -15.13 -51.05 -5.64
N GLY A 167 -15.38 -51.62 -4.47
CA GLY A 167 -14.35 -52.27 -3.63
C GLY A 167 -13.92 -53.63 -4.14
#